data_AF-A0A355QGR5-F1
#
_entry.id   AF-A0A355QGR5-F1
#
_cell.length_a   1.000
_cell.length_b   1.000
_cell.length_c   1.000
_cell.angle_alpha   90.00
_cell.angle_beta   90.00
_cell.angle_gamma   90.00
#
_symmetry.space_group_name_H-M   'P 1'
#
loop_
_entity.id
_entity.type
_entity.pdbx_description
1 polymer ?
#
loop_
_entity_poly.entity_id
_entity_poly.type
_entity_poly.pdbx_seq_one_letter_code
_entity_poly.pdbx_strand_id
1 'polypeptide(L)' 'MSLLKAFIEHPASTGETYGQHCRRALRVSTTLAVTSMAAFVHALVPALFTTRASDTIFELHDDLVRIRASQETA' A
#
# COMPACT_ATOMS: atom_id res chain seq x y z
N MET A 1 6.34 -0.94 -26.00
CA MET A 1 7.10 -0.80 -24.75
C MET A 1 7.19 -2.18 -24.11
N SER A 2 8.40 -2.67 -23.79
CA SER A 2 8.58 -4.03 -23.26
C SER A 2 8.21 -4.06 -21.78
N LEU A 3 7.38 -5.02 -21.34
CA LEU A 3 6.96 -5.20 -19.95
C LEU A 3 8.14 -5.24 -18.98
N LEU A 4 9.27 -5.80 -19.40
CA LEU A 4 10.52 -5.84 -18.63
C LEU A 4 11.09 -4.44 -18.33
N LYS A 5 10.94 -3.45 -19.21
CA LYS A 5 11.35 -2.06 -18.94
C LYS A 5 10.52 -1.44 -17.82
N ALA A 6 9.19 -1.64 -17.83
CA ALA A 6 8.31 -1.08 -16.80
C ALA A 6 8.60 -1.66 -15.40
N PHE A 7 9.01 -2.92 -15.32
CA PHE A 7 9.34 -3.60 -14.06
C PHE A 7 10.76 -3.32 -13.55
N ILE A 8 11.71 -2.95 -14.42
CA ILE A 8 13.14 -2.80 -14.07
C ILE A 8 13.59 -1.32 -14.04
N GLU A 9 13.07 -0.46 -14.91
CA GLU A 9 13.48 0.97 -14.97
C GLU A 9 12.71 1.86 -13.98
N HIS A 10 11.49 1.47 -13.56
CA HIS A 10 10.73 2.26 -12.57
C HIS A 10 11.34 2.24 -11.14
N PRO A 11 11.92 1.13 -10.62
CA PRO A 11 12.65 1.13 -9.35
C PRO A 11 13.96 1.94 -9.40
N ALA A 12 14.63 1.96 -10.55
CA ALA A 12 15.92 2.62 -10.73
C ALA A 12 15.85 4.14 -10.54
N SER A 13 14.67 4.77 -10.68
CA SER A 13 14.48 6.20 -10.42
C SER A 13 14.34 6.56 -8.93
N THR A 14 14.40 5.58 -8.01
CA THR A 14 14.21 5.78 -6.57
C THR A 14 15.29 5.17 -5.69
N GLY A 15 16.33 4.54 -6.27
CA GLY A 15 17.42 3.92 -5.51
C GLY A 15 17.05 2.61 -4.79
N GLU A 16 15.84 2.07 -4.98
CA GLU A 16 15.41 0.78 -4.43
C GLU A 16 15.71 -0.38 -5.40
N THR A 17 16.12 -1.52 -4.86
CA THR A 17 16.14 -2.79 -5.61
C THR A 17 14.71 -3.23 -5.95
N TYR A 18 14.52 -3.92 -7.08
CA TYR A 18 13.20 -4.46 -7.46
C TYR A 18 12.55 -5.29 -6.34
N GLY A 19 13.34 -6.06 -5.58
CA GLY A 19 12.84 -6.83 -4.44
C GLY A 19 12.31 -5.98 -3.30
N GLN A 20 12.92 -4.82 -3.01
CA GLN A 20 12.41 -3.87 -2.02
C GLN A 20 11.08 -3.26 -2.49
N HIS A 21 11.01 -2.84 -3.75
CA HIS A 21 9.81 -2.27 -4.33
C HIS A 21 8.64 -3.28 -4.38
N CYS A 22 8.91 -4.49 -4.87
CA CYS A 22 7.92 -5.57 -4.95
C CYS A 22 7.39 -5.95 -3.56
N ARG A 23 8.25 -6.10 -2.55
CA ARG A 23 7.82 -6.39 -1.17
C ARG A 23 6.94 -5.28 -0.60
N ARG A 24 7.29 -4.01 -0.83
CA ARG A 24 6.48 -2.87 -0.40
C ARG A 24 5.12 -2.84 -1.08
N ALA A 25 5.09 -3.03 -2.40
CA ALA A 25 3.85 -3.11 -3.17
C ALA A 25 2.95 -4.28 -2.71
N LEU A 26 3.52 -5.47 -2.48
CA LEU A 26 2.79 -6.63 -1.97
C LEU A 26 2.23 -6.37 -0.57
N ARG A 27 2.98 -5.71 0.32
CA ARG A 27 2.48 -5.33 1.65
C ARG A 27 1.27 -4.39 1.54
N VAL A 28 1.36 -3.34 0.73
CA VAL A 28 0.24 -2.40 0.53
C VAL A 28 -0.97 -3.12 -0.06
N SER A 29 -0.77 -3.95 -1.08
CA SER A 29 -1.83 -4.72 -1.74
C SER A 29 -2.54 -5.67 -0.77
N THR A 30 -1.78 -6.44 0.01
CA THR A 30 -2.35 -7.38 0.99
C THR A 30 -3.09 -6.67 2.12
N THR A 31 -2.55 -5.55 2.63
CA THR A 31 -3.26 -4.72 3.61
C THR A 31 -4.60 -4.22 3.05
N LEU A 32 -4.62 -3.64 1.85
CA LEU A 32 -5.85 -3.17 1.22
C LEU A 32 -6.88 -4.28 1.00
N ALA A 33 -6.44 -5.48 0.60
CA ALA A 33 -7.34 -6.62 0.43
C ALA A 33 -7.99 -7.05 1.76
N VAL A 34 -7.21 -7.09 2.85
CA VAL A 34 -7.73 -7.40 4.19
C VAL A 34 -8.68 -6.31 4.69
N THR A 35 -8.32 -5.04 4.50
CA THR A 35 -9.17 -3.88 4.84
C THR A 35 -10.49 -3.92 4.09
N SER A 36 -10.46 -4.21 2.78
CA SER A 36 -11.65 -4.36 1.95
C SER A 36 -12.53 -5.50 2.44
N MET A 37 -11.94 -6.65 2.79
CA MET A 37 -12.67 -7.78 3.35
C MET A 37 -13.30 -7.43 4.71
N ALA A 38 -12.58 -6.71 5.59
CA ALA A 38 -13.12 -6.27 6.87
C ALA A 38 -14.32 -5.33 6.69
N ALA A 39 -14.23 -4.36 5.78
CA ALA A 39 -15.34 -3.47 5.44
C ALA A 39 -16.52 -4.23 4.83
N PHE A 40 -16.26 -5.22 3.98
CA PHE A 40 -17.30 -6.07 3.41
C PHE A 40 -18.03 -6.89 4.48
N VAL A 41 -17.30 -7.54 5.39
CA VAL A 41 -17.91 -8.27 6.52
C VAL A 41 -18.68 -7.32 7.43
N HIS A 42 -18.17 -6.12 7.71
CA HIS A 42 -18.89 -5.10 8.48
C HIS A 42 -20.21 -4.69 7.80
N ALA A 43 -20.21 -4.54 6.47
CA ALA A 43 -21.43 -4.21 5.72
C ALA A 43 -22.50 -5.31 5.83
N LEU A 44 -22.10 -6.58 5.95
CA LEU A 44 -23.01 -7.70 6.18
C LEU A 44 -23.41 -7.84 7.66
N VAL A 45 -22.47 -7.60 8.57
CA VAL A 45 -22.62 -7.74 10.02
C VAL A 45 -22.07 -6.50 10.72
N PRO A 46 -22.89 -5.47 10.95
CA PRO A 46 -22.43 -4.16 11.46
C PRO A 46 -21.71 -4.20 12.82
N ALA A 47 -21.92 -5.24 13.62
CA ALA A 47 -21.25 -5.40 14.91
C ALA A 47 -19.78 -5.84 14.79
N LEU A 48 -19.34 -6.35 13.63
CA LEU A 48 -17.96 -6.80 13.40
C LEU A 48 -17.15 -5.71 12.70
N PHE A 49 -15.87 -5.58 13.04
CA PHE A 49 -14.92 -4.69 12.35
C PHE A 49 -15.32 -3.20 12.25
N THR A 50 -16.03 -2.69 13.27
CA THR A 50 -16.62 -1.34 13.31
C THR A 50 -15.68 -0.20 12.92
N THR A 51 -14.42 -0.22 13.33
CA THR A 51 -13.44 0.84 12.98
C THR A 51 -12.27 0.33 12.14
N ARG A 52 -12.13 -1.00 12.00
CA ARG A 52 -10.91 -1.64 11.47
C ARG A 52 -10.55 -1.16 10.06
N ALA A 53 -11.54 -1.00 9.21
CA ALA A 53 -11.30 -0.55 7.84
C ALA A 53 -10.77 0.89 7.79
N SER A 54 -11.42 1.81 8.52
CA SER A 54 -11.03 3.21 8.60
C SER A 54 -9.66 3.39 9.25
N ASP A 55 -9.43 2.74 10.39
CA ASP A 55 -8.15 2.80 11.12
C ASP A 55 -6.98 2.39 10.20
N THR A 56 -7.14 1.28 9.47
CA THR A 56 -6.10 0.78 8.55
C THR A 56 -5.87 1.73 7.37
N ILE A 57 -6.91 2.39 6.86
CA ILE A 57 -6.77 3.37 5.77
C ILE A 57 -6.03 4.62 6.25
N PHE A 58 -6.30 5.09 7.47
CA PHE A 58 -5.59 6.23 8.05
C PHE A 58 -4.12 5.91 8.29
N GLU A 59 -3.79 4.72 8.80
CA GLU A 59 -2.41 4.26 8.93
C GLU A 59 -1.69 4.21 7.57
N LEU A 60 -2.32 3.64 6.55
CA LEU A 60 -1.76 3.62 5.18
C LEU A 60 -1.57 5.03 4.62
N HIS A 61 -2.49 5.95 4.91
CA HIS A 61 -2.37 7.34 4.48
C HIS A 61 -1.17 8.03 5.13
N ASP A 62 -1.00 7.87 6.44
CA ASP A 62 0.14 8.43 7.18
C ASP A 62 1.47 7.88 6.66
N ASP A 63 1.54 6.58 6.36
CA ASP A 63 2.72 5.96 5.74
C ASP A 63 3.05 6.58 4.38
N LEU A 64 2.03 6.83 3.54
CA LEU A 64 2.22 7.48 2.23
C LEU A 64 2.68 8.94 2.38
N VAL A 65 2.15 9.68 3.35
CA VAL A 65 2.59 11.05 3.64
C VAL A 65 4.06 11.07 4.09
N ARG A 66 4.48 10.13 4.94
CA ARG A 66 5.89 9.98 5.37
C ARG A 66 6.81 9.66 4.21
N ILE A 67 6.41 8.74 3.33
CA ILE A 67 7.19 8.38 2.13
C ILE A 67 7.34 9.60 1.23
N ARG A 68 6.25 10.33 0.97
CA ARG A 68 6.29 11.54 0.16
C ARG A 68 7.26 12.57 0.73
N ALA A 69 7.18 12.85 2.03
CA ALA A 69 8.08 13.79 2.69
C ALA A 69 9.57 13.37 2.55
N SER A 70 9.86 12.06 2.65
CA SER A 70 11.23 11.55 2.45
C SER A 70 11.75 11.70 1.01
N GLN A 71 10.86 11.69 0.02
CA GLN A 71 11.22 11.89 -1.38
C GLN A 71 11.45 13.36 -1.73
N GLU A 72 10.77 14.29 -1.07
CA GLU A 72 10.96 15.74 -1.25
C GLU A 72 12.28 16.24 -0.64
N THR A 73 12.83 15.51 0.33
CA THR A 73 14.12 15.83 0.98
C THR A 73 15.36 15.20 0.31
N ALA A 74 15.19 14.39 -0.73
CA ALA A 74 16.25 13.67 -1.45
C ALA A 74 16.58 14.35 -2.79
#